data_AF-A0A920KRM8-F1
#
_entry.id   AF-A0A920KRM8-F1
#
_cell.length_a   1.000
_cell.length_b   1.000
_cell.length_c   1.000
_cell.angle_alpha   90.00
_cell.angle_beta   90.00
_cell.angle_gamma   90.00
#
_symmetry.space_group_name_H-M   'P 1'
#
loop_
_entity.id
_entity.type
_entity.pdbx_description
1 polymer ?
#
loop_
_entity_poly.entity_id
_entity_poly.type
_entity_poly.pdbx_seq_one_letter_code
_entity_poly.pdbx_strand_id
1 'polypeptide(L)'
;MPEDASAMGARYLESWDRALTSTASAGGGIAHHHGAGRLRRDYLRHDLGENGLALLRKLKQAIDPQGLLNPGNLLPPEAPDEST
;
A
#
# COMPACT_ATOMS: atom_id res chain seq x y z
N MET A 1 17.59 -23.08 -0.72
CA MET A 1 17.78 -21.61 -0.63
C MET A 1 18.33 -21.14 -1.96
N PRO A 2 17.96 -19.96 -2.47
CA PRO A 2 18.56 -19.44 -3.69
C PRO A 2 20.09 -19.40 -3.54
N GLU A 3 20.82 -19.86 -4.55
CA GLU A 3 22.29 -19.83 -4.54
C GLU A 3 22.82 -18.38 -4.60
N ASP A 4 22.00 -17.47 -5.15
CA ASP A 4 22.26 -16.03 -5.24
C ASP A 4 21.39 -15.24 -4.26
N ALA A 5 22.03 -14.68 -3.24
CA ALA A 5 21.37 -13.84 -2.23
C ALA A 5 20.87 -12.51 -2.80
N SER A 6 21.45 -12.00 -3.89
CA SER A 6 21.06 -10.71 -4.48
C SER A 6 19.64 -10.75 -5.05
N ALA A 7 19.19 -11.92 -5.52
CA ALA A 7 17.85 -12.13 -6.04
C ALA A 7 16.77 -12.29 -4.95
N MET A 8 17.15 -12.46 -3.68
CA MET A 8 16.20 -12.77 -2.60
C MET A 8 15.19 -11.64 -2.36
N GLY A 9 15.63 -10.38 -2.42
CA GLY A 9 14.76 -9.22 -2.21
C GLY A 9 13.65 -9.12 -3.26
N ALA A 10 14.00 -9.31 -4.53
CA ALA A 10 13.03 -9.31 -5.63
C ALA A 10 12.00 -10.44 -5.47
N ARG A 11 12.46 -11.67 -5.16
CA ARG A 11 11.57 -12.82 -4.94
C ARG A 11 10.64 -12.65 -3.75
N TYR A 12 11.13 -12.01 -2.67
CA TYR A 12 10.29 -11.66 -1.52
C TYR A 12 9.15 -10.73 -1.92
N LEU A 13 9.46 -9.65 -2.65
CA LEU A 13 8.45 -8.69 -3.10
C LEU A 13 7.46 -9.30 -4.10
N GLU A 14 7.95 -10.11 -5.04
CA GLU A 14 7.08 -10.88 -5.95
C GLU A 14 6.13 -11.81 -5.20
N SER A 15 6.60 -12.46 -4.12
CA SER A 15 5.76 -13.35 -3.32
C SER A 15 4.64 -12.58 -2.60
N TRP A 16 4.94 -11.40 -2.09
CA TRP A 16 3.93 -10.50 -1.52
C TRP A 16 2.91 -10.07 -2.56
N ASP A 17 3.37 -9.60 -3.71
CA ASP A 17 2.48 -9.11 -4.76
C ASP A 17 1.48 -10.19 -5.21
N ARG A 18 1.98 -11.41 -5.48
CA ARG A 18 1.13 -12.56 -5.84
C ARG A 18 0.10 -12.89 -4.77
N ALA A 19 0.51 -12.90 -3.49
CA ALA A 19 -0.39 -13.22 -2.39
C ALA A 19 -1.49 -12.15 -2.22
N LEU A 20 -1.12 -10.87 -2.30
CA LEU A 20 -2.06 -9.75 -2.14
C LEU A 20 -3.02 -9.65 -3.34
N THR A 21 -2.51 -9.78 -4.57
CA THR A 21 -3.32 -9.81 -5.79
C THR A 21 -4.35 -10.94 -5.73
N SER A 22 -3.92 -12.16 -5.38
CA SER A 22 -4.81 -13.31 -5.28
C SER A 22 -5.87 -13.11 -4.19
N THR A 23 -5.51 -12.53 -3.06
CA THR A 23 -6.43 -12.25 -1.95
C THR A 23 -7.50 -11.23 -2.38
N ALA A 24 -7.08 -10.10 -2.95
CA ALA A 24 -8.00 -9.06 -3.42
C ALA A 24 -8.94 -9.57 -4.51
N SER A 25 -8.41 -10.34 -5.48
CA SER A 25 -9.18 -10.92 -6.59
C SER A 25 -10.24 -11.91 -6.10
N ALA A 26 -10.02 -12.57 -4.96
CA ALA A 26 -10.99 -13.45 -4.31
C ALA A 26 -11.99 -12.69 -3.40
N GLY A 27 -11.90 -11.36 -3.33
CA GLY A 27 -12.73 -10.52 -2.45
C GLY A 27 -12.29 -10.50 -0.98
N GLY A 28 -11.10 -11.02 -0.65
CA GLY A 28 -10.55 -11.01 0.69
C GLY A 28 -10.01 -9.62 1.09
N GLY A 29 -10.10 -9.28 2.38
CA GLY A 29 -9.46 -8.08 2.92
C GLY A 29 -7.95 -8.25 3.12
N ILE A 30 -7.17 -7.19 2.92
CA ILE A 30 -5.70 -7.26 2.84
C ILE A 30 -5.02 -7.35 4.21
N ALA A 31 -5.69 -6.84 5.25
CA ALA A 31 -5.21 -6.95 6.61
C ALA A 31 -6.39 -7.07 7.59
N HIS A 32 -6.30 -8.07 8.48
CA HIS A 32 -7.23 -8.19 9.60
C HIS A 32 -6.76 -7.36 10.82
N HIS A 33 -5.49 -7.51 11.22
CA HIS A 33 -4.95 -6.83 12.42
C HIS A 33 -3.52 -6.28 12.27
N HIS A 34 -2.73 -6.77 11.31
CA HIS A 34 -1.35 -6.29 11.13
C HIS A 34 -1.23 -4.93 10.43
N GLY A 35 -2.35 -4.40 9.91
CA GLY A 35 -2.38 -3.15 9.15
C GLY A 35 -1.71 -3.24 7.78
N ALA A 36 -1.69 -2.10 7.07
CA ALA A 36 -1.18 -2.03 5.69
C ALA A 36 0.33 -1.72 5.60
N GLY A 37 0.83 -0.90 6.53
CA GLY A 37 2.23 -0.48 6.53
C GLY A 37 2.63 0.25 5.23
N ARG A 38 3.87 0.05 4.78
CA ARG A 38 4.35 0.42 3.44
C ARG A 38 4.09 -0.68 2.41
N LEU A 39 4.19 -1.92 2.85
CA LEU A 39 4.20 -3.10 1.98
C LEU A 39 2.84 -3.38 1.34
N ARG A 40 1.74 -3.08 2.03
CA ARG A 40 0.38 -3.39 1.56
C ARG A 40 -0.43 -2.14 1.25
N ARG A 41 0.16 -0.94 1.36
CA ARG A 41 -0.55 0.34 1.21
C ARG A 41 -1.22 0.50 -0.15
N ASP A 42 -0.61 -0.06 -1.18
CA ASP A 42 -1.09 0.06 -2.56
C ASP A 42 -2.40 -0.70 -2.79
N TYR A 43 -2.74 -1.64 -1.89
CA TYR A 43 -4.00 -2.37 -1.89
C TYR A 43 -5.08 -1.74 -1.01
N LEU A 44 -4.83 -0.62 -0.30
CA LEU A 44 -5.88 0.04 0.50
C LEU A 44 -7.04 0.58 -0.34
N ARG A 45 -6.81 0.81 -1.63
CA ARG A 45 -7.87 1.15 -2.59
C ARG A 45 -8.92 0.03 -2.68
N HIS A 46 -8.50 -1.23 -2.62
CA HIS A 46 -9.41 -2.38 -2.59
C HIS A 46 -10.25 -2.39 -1.32
N ASP A 47 -9.62 -2.21 -0.15
CA ASP A 47 -10.31 -2.28 1.14
C ASP A 47 -11.22 -1.06 1.41
N LEU A 48 -10.83 0.15 1.00
CA LEU A 48 -11.49 1.41 1.38
C LEU A 48 -12.18 2.14 0.22
N GLY A 49 -11.90 1.76 -1.03
CA GLY A 49 -12.30 2.50 -2.21
C GLY A 49 -11.68 3.89 -2.32
N GLU A 50 -11.98 4.58 -3.43
CA GLU A 50 -11.46 5.94 -3.69
C GLU A 50 -11.90 6.94 -2.63
N ASN A 51 -13.17 6.88 -2.22
CA ASN A 51 -13.73 7.82 -1.24
C ASN A 51 -13.08 7.67 0.15
N GLY A 52 -12.83 6.42 0.58
CA GLY A 52 -12.15 6.15 1.85
C GLY A 52 -10.70 6.65 1.84
N LEU A 53 -9.98 6.41 0.74
CA LEU A 53 -8.64 6.97 0.56
C LEU A 53 -8.64 8.50 0.54
N ALA A 54 -9.57 9.13 -0.18
CA ALA A 54 -9.69 10.59 -0.23
C ALA A 54 -9.97 11.19 1.16
N LEU A 55 -10.83 10.54 1.95
CA LEU A 55 -11.09 10.94 3.33
C LEU A 55 -9.82 10.84 4.20
N LEU A 56 -9.10 9.71 4.13
CA LEU A 56 -7.85 9.54 4.87
C LEU A 56 -6.77 10.57 4.49
N ARG A 57 -6.66 10.92 3.20
CA ARG A 57 -5.76 12.00 2.74
C ARG A 57 -6.14 13.34 3.36
N LYS A 58 -7.43 13.70 3.35
CA LYS A 58 -7.93 14.94 3.96
C LYS A 58 -7.62 15.00 5.47
N LEU A 59 -7.85 13.89 6.18
CA LEU A 59 -7.53 13.80 7.61
C LEU A 59 -6.03 13.94 7.85
N LYS A 60 -5.20 13.23 7.07
CA LYS A 60 -3.74 13.32 7.17
C LYS A 60 -3.24 14.74 6.94
N GLN A 61 -3.76 15.43 5.92
CA GLN A 61 -3.38 16.81 5.62
C GLN A 61 -3.81 17.80 6.71
N ALA A 62 -4.98 17.58 7.33
CA ALA A 62 -5.46 18.42 8.42
C ALA A 62 -4.64 18.24 9.70
N ILE A 63 -4.17 17.02 9.98
CA ILE A 63 -3.44 16.69 11.22
C ILE A 63 -1.92 16.92 11.07
N ASP A 64 -1.36 16.63 9.90
CA ASP A 64 0.08 16.68 9.64
C ASP A 64 0.37 17.31 8.28
N PRO A 65 0.15 18.64 8.14
CA PRO A 65 0.31 19.35 6.88
C PRO A 65 1.75 19.40 6.37
N GLN A 66 2.73 19.16 7.25
CA GLN A 66 4.16 19.11 6.92
C GLN A 66 4.62 17.67 6.60
N GLY A 67 3.76 16.67 6.76
CA GLY A 67 4.05 15.28 6.44
C GLY A 67 5.11 14.62 7.33
N LEU A 68 5.29 15.07 8.56
CA LEU A 68 6.35 14.59 9.47
C LEU A 68 6.07 13.21 10.07
N LEU A 69 4.78 12.86 10.25
CA LEU A 69 4.38 11.63 10.93
C LEU A 69 4.42 10.43 9.95
N ASN A 70 5.57 9.74 9.95
CA ASN A 70 5.85 8.48 9.25
C ASN A 70 5.59 8.53 7.73
N PRO A 71 6.38 9.30 6.96
CA PRO A 71 6.20 9.47 5.53
C PRO A 71 6.13 8.16 4.75
N GLY A 72 5.19 8.08 3.82
CA GLY A 72 5.00 6.93 2.93
C GLY A 72 4.35 5.71 3.59
N ASN A 73 4.00 5.75 4.87
CA ASN A 73 3.19 4.71 5.49
C ASN A 73 1.70 4.94 5.21
N LEU A 74 0.91 3.87 5.11
CA LEU A 74 -0.55 3.87 4.96
C LEU A 74 -1.07 4.46 3.64
N LEU A 75 -0.73 5.67 3.24
CA LEU A 75 -1.28 6.27 2.01
C LEU A 75 -0.44 5.83 0.79
N PRO A 76 -1.07 5.24 -0.25
CA PRO A 76 -0.38 5.02 -1.52
C PRO A 76 0.04 6.37 -2.14
N PRO A 77 1.04 6.39 -3.04
CA PRO A 77 1.37 7.58 -3.80
C PRO A 77 0.14 8.12 -4.52
N GLU A 78 0.07 9.43 -4.74
CA GLU A 78 -0.91 9.98 -5.68
C GLU A 78 -0.53 9.51 -7.08
N ALA A 79 -1.55 9.25 -7.92
CA ALA A 79 -1.29 8.98 -9.32
C ALA A 79 -0.58 10.20 -9.94
N PRO A 80 0.35 10.00 -10.88
CA PRO A 80 0.91 11.11 -11.63
C PRO A 80 -0.21 11.92 -12.26
N ASP A 81 -0.07 13.24 -12.26
CA ASP A 81 -0.99 14.11 -12.98
C ASP A 81 -0.75 13.95 -14.49
N GLU A 82 -1.67 13.26 -15.18
CA GLU A 82 -1.61 13.04 -16.63
C GLU A 82 -1.94 14.31 -17.44
N SER A 83 -2.17 15.46 -16.79
CA SER A 83 -2.47 16.74 -17.45
C SER A 83 -1.24 17.61 -17.80
N THR A 84 -0.02 17.09 -17.62
CA THR A 84 1.25 17.74 -17.99
C THR A 84 1.94 17.14 -19.21
#